data_AF-A0A7L2QIS0-F1
#
_entry.id   AF-A0A7L2QIS0-F1
#
_cell.length_a   1.000
_cell.length_b   1.000
_cell.length_c   1.000
_cell.angle_alpha   90.00
_cell.angle_beta   90.00
_cell.angle_gamma   90.00
#
_symmetry.space_group_name_H-M   'P 1'
#
loop_
_entity.id
_entity.type
_entity.pdbx_description
1 polymer ?
#
loop_
_entity_poly.entity_id
_entity_poly.type
_entity_poly.pdbx_seq_one_letter_code
_entity_poly.pdbx_strand_id
1 'polypeptide(L)'
;MAGRGKLIAVMGDEDTVTGFLLGGIGELDKHRRPNFLVVEKETSLAEIEETFRSVSRLAGAPTAGALCPSLSLFPLGRGFLAREDVGMILISQALAEQIRPAVAAH
;
A
#
# COMPACT_ATOMS: atom_id res chain seq x y z
N MET A 1 3.86 2.29 -21.86
CA MET A 1 4.16 1.06 -21.10
C MET A 1 4.88 1.47 -19.81
N ALA A 2 4.15 1.70 -18.72
CA ALA A 2 4.79 1.94 -17.42
C ALA A 2 5.46 0.62 -16.99
N GLY A 3 6.79 0.64 -16.85
CA GLY A 3 7.58 -0.51 -16.41
C GLY A 3 7.26 -0.87 -14.96
N ARG A 4 7.59 -2.11 -14.58
CA ARG A 4 7.48 -2.59 -13.20
C ARG A 4 8.08 -1.57 -12.21
N GLY A 5 7.36 -1.28 -11.13
CA GLY A 5 7.80 -0.42 -10.04
C GLY A 5 7.92 1.08 -10.37
N LYS A 6 7.27 1.58 -11.43
CA LYS A 6 7.32 3.01 -11.79
C LYS A 6 6.34 3.89 -11.04
N LEU A 7 5.24 3.32 -10.53
CA LEU A 7 4.19 4.08 -9.88
C LEU A 7 4.53 4.28 -8.40
N ILE A 8 4.16 5.44 -7.89
CA ILE A 8 4.28 5.80 -6.48
C ILE A 8 2.87 5.85 -5.91
N ALA A 9 2.67 5.17 -4.79
CA ALA A 9 1.44 5.28 -4.03
C ALA A 9 1.60 6.31 -2.92
N VAL A 10 0.57 7.10 -2.65
CA VAL A 10 0.62 8.19 -1.66
C VAL A 10 -0.56 8.08 -0.71
N MET A 11 -0.30 8.06 0.60
CA MET A 11 -1.35 8.05 1.62
C MET A 11 -1.07 9.19 2.61
N GLY A 12 -2.00 10.14 2.69
CA GLY A 12 -1.74 11.37 3.42
C GLY A 12 -2.99 12.22 3.58
N ASP A 13 -2.82 13.29 4.35
CA ASP A 13 -3.83 14.34 4.50
C ASP A 13 -4.01 15.08 3.17
N GLU A 14 -5.13 15.78 3.01
CA GLU A 14 -5.48 16.52 1.79
C GLU A 14 -4.34 17.40 1.26
N ASP A 15 -3.69 18.14 2.16
CA ASP A 15 -2.58 19.03 1.83
C ASP A 15 -1.37 18.27 1.25
N THR A 16 -1.08 17.11 1.83
CA THR A 16 0.05 16.26 1.43
C THR A 16 -0.22 15.62 0.07
N VAL A 17 -1.41 15.03 -0.11
CA VAL A 17 -1.79 14.42 -1.39
C VAL A 17 -1.85 15.47 -2.49
N THR A 18 -2.41 16.65 -2.21
CA THR A 18 -2.45 17.76 -3.16
C THR A 18 -1.03 18.20 -3.57
N GLY A 19 -0.09 18.31 -2.62
CA GLY A 19 1.31 18.60 -2.92
C GLY A 19 1.96 17.57 -3.86
N PHE A 20 1.67 16.29 -3.67
CA PHE A 20 2.17 15.23 -4.55
C PHE A 20 1.52 15.23 -5.92
N LEU A 21 0.21 15.49 -6.01
CA LEU A 21 -0.50 15.63 -7.27
C LEU A 21 0.08 16.77 -8.11
N LEU A 22 0.39 17.92 -7.48
CA LEU A 22 1.07 19.04 -8.12
C LEU A 22 2.51 18.71 -8.54
N GLY A 23 3.19 17.85 -7.79
CA GLY A 23 4.51 17.30 -8.11
C GLY A 23 4.52 16.27 -9.25
N GLY A 24 3.37 15.96 -9.84
CA GLY A 24 3.23 14.96 -10.90
C GLY A 24 3.12 13.52 -10.39
N ILE A 25 2.94 13.33 -9.08
CA ILE A 25 2.75 12.03 -8.43
C ILE A 25 1.25 11.85 -8.15
N GLY A 26 0.57 11.14 -9.04
CA GLY A 26 -0.88 10.92 -8.98
C GLY A 26 -1.43 10.03 -10.07
N GLU A 27 -0.56 9.29 -10.75
CA GLU A 27 -0.95 8.56 -11.95
C GLU A 27 -1.92 7.44 -11.60
N LEU A 28 -2.98 7.33 -12.40
CA LEU A 28 -3.94 6.24 -12.30
C LEU A 28 -3.33 4.97 -12.89
N ASP A 29 -3.57 3.84 -12.24
CA ASP A 29 -3.16 2.56 -12.81
C ASP A 29 -3.93 2.25 -14.12
N LYS A 30 -3.49 1.24 -14.88
CA LYS A 30 -4.13 0.76 -16.12
C LYS A 30 -5.63 0.45 -15.96
N HIS A 31 -6.04 0.12 -14.74
CA HIS A 31 -7.43 -0.14 -14.35
C HIS A 31 -8.18 1.11 -13.87
N ARG A 32 -7.64 2.31 -14.08
CA ARG A 32 -8.17 3.61 -13.62
C ARG A 32 -8.39 3.67 -12.11
N ARG A 33 -7.65 2.90 -11.33
CA ARG A 33 -7.72 2.96 -9.87
C ARG A 33 -6.73 4.01 -9.37
N PRO A 34 -7.11 4.84 -8.38
CA PRO A 34 -6.20 5.79 -7.77
C PRO A 34 -5.07 5.04 -7.05
N ASN A 35 -3.88 5.62 -7.13
CA ASN A 35 -2.73 5.19 -6.34
C ASN A 35 -2.54 6.10 -5.12
N PHE A 36 -3.52 6.93 -4.80
CA PHE A 36 -3.49 7.79 -3.62
C PHE A 36 -4.71 7.54 -2.73
N LEU A 37 -4.53 7.77 -1.43
CA LEU A 37 -5.60 7.82 -0.45
C LEU A 37 -5.49 9.16 0.27
N VAL A 38 -6.58 9.93 0.22
CA VAL A 38 -6.75 11.11 1.07
C VAL A 38 -7.34 10.62 2.38
N VAL A 39 -6.65 10.94 3.47
CA VAL A 39 -7.13 10.65 4.82
C VAL A 39 -7.62 11.93 5.44
N GLU A 40 -8.83 11.87 5.97
CA GLU A 40 -9.44 12.92 6.77
C GLU A 40 -9.56 12.46 8.23
N LYS A 41 -9.99 13.37 9.10
CA LYS A 41 -10.20 13.06 10.53
C LYS A 41 -11.33 12.05 10.76
N GLU A 42 -12.24 11.91 9.80
CA GLU A 42 -13.40 11.01 9.87
C GLU A 42 -13.11 9.65 9.21
N THR A 43 -11.97 9.50 8.52
CA THR A 43 -11.59 8.26 7.84
C THR A 43 -11.30 7.17 8.87
N SER A 44 -11.89 5.99 8.66
CA SER A 44 -11.72 4.87 9.57
C SER A 44 -10.35 4.20 9.38
N LEU A 45 -9.70 3.82 10.48
CA LEU A 45 -8.44 3.06 10.45
C LEU A 45 -8.53 1.80 9.59
N ALA A 46 -9.70 1.14 9.58
CA ALA A 46 -9.95 -0.03 8.74
C ALA A 46 -9.78 0.24 7.24
N GLU A 47 -10.20 1.41 6.76
CA GLU A 47 -10.10 1.79 5.34
C GLU A 47 -8.65 2.08 4.95
N ILE A 48 -7.90 2.71 5.86
CA ILE A 48 -6.47 2.99 5.69
C ILE A 48 -5.70 1.67 5.64
N GLU A 49 -5.99 0.75 6.56
CA GLU A 49 -5.39 -0.57 6.58
C GLU A 49 -5.75 -1.41 5.35
N GLU A 50 -7.00 -1.38 4.90
CA GLU A 50 -7.43 -2.09 3.69
C GLU A 50 -6.71 -1.55 2.46
N THR A 51 -6.59 -0.23 2.35
CA THR A 51 -5.86 0.42 1.25
C THR A 51 -4.38 0.10 1.28
N PHE A 52 -3.76 0.20 2.47
CA PHE A 52 -2.37 -0.20 2.68
C PHE A 52 -2.17 -1.66 2.29
N ARG A 53 -3.03 -2.58 2.73
CA ARG A 53 -3.00 -4.01 2.33
C ARG A 53 -3.24 -4.19 0.84
N SER A 54 -4.08 -3.38 0.20
CA SER A 54 -4.35 -3.48 -1.25
C SER A 54 -3.14 -3.11 -2.09
N VAL A 55 -2.40 -2.07 -1.69
CA VAL A 55 -1.18 -1.61 -2.36
C VAL A 55 0.02 -2.49 -1.98
N SER A 56 0.12 -2.85 -0.70
CA SER A 56 1.23 -3.60 -0.13
C SER A 56 1.14 -5.10 -0.38
N ARG A 57 -0.07 -5.68 -0.53
CA ARG A 57 -0.40 -7.13 -0.53
C ARG A 57 0.80 -8.03 -0.86
N LEU A 58 1.60 -8.24 0.16
CA LEU A 58 2.52 -9.34 0.27
C LEU A 58 1.64 -10.58 0.33
N ALA A 59 1.90 -11.53 -0.54
CA ALA A 59 1.30 -12.85 -0.45
C ALA A 59 1.74 -13.49 0.88
N GLY A 60 1.01 -13.27 1.97
CA GLY A 60 1.39 -13.85 3.26
C GLY A 60 0.77 -13.25 4.52
N ALA A 61 -0.49 -12.85 4.54
CA ALA A 61 -1.23 -12.76 5.80
C ALA A 61 -2.40 -13.75 5.74
N PRO A 62 -2.27 -14.96 6.30
CA PRO A 62 -3.40 -15.86 6.45
C PRO A 62 -4.38 -15.19 7.40
N THR A 63 -5.63 -15.07 6.96
CA THR A 63 -6.76 -14.87 7.84
C THR A 63 -6.68 -15.90 8.96
N ALA A 64 -6.78 -15.43 10.21
CA ALA A 64 -6.81 -16.26 11.40
C ALA A 64 -7.77 -17.44 11.20
N GLY A 65 -7.23 -18.68 11.20
CA GLY A 65 -8.05 -19.90 11.17
C GLY A 65 -7.57 -21.07 10.30
N ALA A 66 -6.54 -20.93 9.46
CA ALA A 66 -6.03 -22.07 8.68
C ALA A 66 -4.62 -22.48 9.12
N LEU A 67 -4.54 -23.58 9.87
CA LEU A 67 -3.35 -24.41 10.02
C LEU A 67 -2.88 -24.85 8.62
N CYS A 68 -1.77 -24.30 8.15
CA CYS A 68 -1.04 -24.86 7.01
C CYS A 68 0.37 -25.28 7.47
N PRO A 69 0.59 -26.56 7.79
CA PRO A 69 1.90 -27.09 8.11
C PRO A 69 2.53 -27.67 6.83
N SER A 70 3.11 -26.85 5.97
CA SER A 70 4.16 -27.30 5.04
C SER A 70 4.80 -26.12 4.33
N LEU A 71 5.80 -25.56 5.00
CA LEU A 71 6.86 -24.77 4.39
C LEU A 71 7.59 -25.65 3.37
N SER A 72 7.34 -25.44 2.09
CA SER A 72 8.27 -25.84 1.06
C SER A 72 8.24 -24.83 -0.09
N LEU A 73 9.38 -24.16 -0.24
CA LEU A 73 9.79 -23.39 -1.42
C LEU A 73 9.17 -21.99 -1.56
N PHE A 74 9.62 -21.06 -0.71
CA PHE A 74 9.52 -19.63 -1.01
C PHE A 74 10.75 -19.24 -1.86
N PRO A 75 10.59 -18.90 -3.16
CA PRO A 75 11.70 -18.41 -3.95
C PRO A 75 12.05 -16.97 -3.53
N LEU A 76 13.34 -16.73 -3.31
CA LEU A 76 13.97 -15.48 -2.85
C LEU A 76 13.93 -14.32 -3.89
N GLY A 77 12.83 -14.13 -4.61
CA GLY A 77 12.78 -13.13 -5.68
C GLY A 77 11.39 -12.59 -6.02
N ARG A 78 10.43 -12.62 -5.09
CA ARG A 78 9.04 -12.26 -5.40
C ARG A 78 8.72 -10.88 -4.85
N GLY A 79 8.39 -9.96 -5.76
CA GLY A 79 8.08 -8.56 -5.51
C GLY A 79 7.17 -8.40 -4.29
N PHE A 80 7.63 -7.53 -3.40
CA PHE A 80 7.10 -7.27 -2.06
C PHE A 80 5.74 -6.55 -2.06
N LEU A 81 5.08 -6.42 -3.23
CA LEU A 81 3.91 -5.58 -3.45
C LEU A 81 2.90 -6.32 -4.34
N ALA A 82 1.62 -6.21 -3.99
CA ALA A 82 0.49 -6.78 -4.74
C ALA A 82 0.47 -6.36 -6.20
N ARG A 83 0.91 -5.12 -6.43
CA ARG A 83 1.01 -4.46 -7.72
C ARG A 83 2.46 -4.42 -8.12
N GLU A 84 2.82 -5.17 -9.16
CA GLU A 84 4.15 -5.07 -9.76
C GLU A 84 4.42 -3.68 -10.38
N ASP A 85 3.39 -2.84 -10.55
CA ASP A 85 3.50 -1.50 -11.11
C ASP A 85 3.91 -0.44 -10.07
N VAL A 86 3.64 -0.66 -8.77
CA VAL A 86 3.97 0.28 -7.68
C VAL A 86 5.32 -0.11 -7.07
N GLY A 87 6.26 0.83 -7.00
CA GLY A 87 7.61 0.58 -6.46
C GLY A 87 7.86 1.24 -5.10
N MET A 88 7.13 2.30 -4.79
CA MET A 88 7.32 3.10 -3.59
C MET A 88 5.95 3.52 -3.02
N ILE A 89 5.83 3.48 -1.70
CA ILE A 89 4.65 3.95 -0.96
C ILE A 89 5.10 5.10 -0.05
N LEU A 90 4.47 6.25 -0.20
CA LEU A 90 4.68 7.44 0.63
C LEU A 90 3.51 7.55 1.61
N ILE A 91 3.84 7.67 2.90
CA ILE A 91 2.85 7.77 3.98
C ILE A 91 3.22 8.94 4.89
N SER A 92 2.24 9.78 5.25
CA SER A 92 2.45 10.83 6.26
C SER A 92 2.85 10.20 7.60
N GLN A 93 3.79 10.80 8.32
CA GLN A 93 4.27 10.27 9.61
C GLN A 93 3.13 10.10 10.63
N ALA A 94 2.22 11.07 10.70
CA ALA A 94 1.07 11.02 11.61
C ALA A 94 0.13 9.84 11.30
N LEU A 95 0.05 9.44 10.03
CA LEU A 95 -0.68 8.27 9.57
C LEU A 95 0.07 6.97 9.89
N ALA A 96 1.39 6.96 9.64
CA ALA A 96 2.24 5.82 9.91
C ALA A 96 2.21 5.39 11.38
N GLU A 97 2.03 6.35 12.30
CA GLU A 97 1.90 6.07 13.73
C GLU A 97 0.59 5.37 14.10
N GLN A 98 -0.50 5.65 13.37
CA GLN A 98 -1.80 4.99 13.56
C GLN A 98 -1.82 3.56 13.00
N ILE A 99 -1.18 3.34 11.85
CA ILE A 99 -1.06 2.00 11.22
C ILE A 99 0.18 1.23 11.67
N ARG A 100 0.93 1.75 12.65
CA ARG A 100 2.14 1.11 13.20
C ARG A 100 1.95 -0.36 13.56
N PRO A 101 0.84 -0.82 14.19
CA PRO A 101 0.64 -2.25 14.43
C PRO A 101 0.46 -3.07 13.14
N ALA A 102 -0.17 -2.50 12.10
CA ALA A 102 -0.33 -3.17 10.82
C ALA A 102 1.01 -3.27 10.05
N VAL A 103 1.83 -2.21 10.11
CA VAL A 103 3.16 -2.16 9.47
C VAL A 103 4.17 -3.03 10.21
N ALA A 104 4.18 -3.03 11.55
CA ALA A 104 5.13 -3.80 12.35
C ALA A 104 4.81 -5.31 12.44
N ALA A 105 3.59 -5.71 12.11
CA ALA A 105 3.23 -7.12 11.94
C ALA A 105 3.75 -7.73 10.62
N HIS A 106 4.43 -6.93 9.79
CA HIS A 106 5.06 -7.31 8.52
C HIS A 106 6.57 -7.04 8.58
#